data_AF-R4V4Q6-F1
#
_entry.id   AF-R4V4Q6-F1
#
_cell.length_a   1.000
_cell.length_b   1.000
_cell.length_c   1.000
_cell.angle_alpha   90.00
_cell.angle_beta   90.00
_cell.angle_gamma   90.00
#
_symmetry.space_group_name_H-M   'P 1'
#
loop_
_entity.id
_entity.type
_entity.pdbx_description
1 polymer ?
#
loop_
_entity_poly.entity_id
_entity_poly.type
_entity_poly.pdbx_seq_one_letter_code
_entity_poly.pdbx_strand_id
1 'polypeptide(L)'
;MAAMIGSGIIVQRIPYKEGFGAKQVAWMAHTAILGAVVAPLCFIGGPLVVRAAWYTAGVVGGLSAVAVCAPSDRFLSIGGPLAVGLGVVFASSLGSMFLPPTTALGAGLYSLSVYGGLLLFSGFLLYDTQRIIRAAEVYPLYAPHPYDPVNASISIYLDTINIFIRIAVILASGGSRKK
;
A
#
# COMPACT_ATOMS: atom_id res chain seq x y z
N MET A 1 -1.15 -0.09 15.63
CA MET A 1 -2.10 -0.86 14.79
C MET A 1 -3.54 -0.37 14.96
N ALA A 2 -4.13 -0.40 16.16
CA ALA A 2 -5.50 0.10 16.39
C ALA A 2 -5.73 1.55 15.94
N ALA A 3 -4.77 2.45 16.21
CA ALA A 3 -4.85 3.84 15.77
C ALA A 3 -4.88 4.01 14.24
N MET A 4 -4.15 3.18 13.49
CA MET A 4 -4.16 3.23 12.01
C MET A 4 -5.49 2.75 11.45
N ILE A 5 -5.99 1.61 11.96
CA ILE A 5 -7.26 1.04 11.50
C ILE A 5 -8.41 2.00 11.85
N GLY A 6 -8.44 2.52 13.08
CA GLY A 6 -9.47 3.44 13.56
C GLY A 6 -9.48 4.75 12.77
N SER A 7 -8.32 5.39 12.57
CA SER A 7 -8.24 6.63 11.79
C SER A 7 -8.62 6.42 10.32
N GLY A 8 -8.27 5.29 9.71
CA GLY A 8 -8.68 4.95 8.34
C GLY A 8 -10.20 4.81 8.21
N ILE A 9 -10.84 4.11 9.15
CA ILE A 9 -12.31 3.98 9.20
C ILE A 9 -12.95 5.37 9.34
N ILE A 10 -12.41 6.24 10.20
CA ILE A 10 -12.94 7.59 10.40
C ILE A 10 -12.90 8.40 9.11
N VAL A 11 -11.76 8.42 8.39
CA VAL A 11 -11.64 9.14 7.11
C VAL A 11 -12.67 8.65 6.09
N GLN A 12 -12.86 7.33 6.02
CA GLN A 12 -13.78 6.71 5.07
C GLN A 12 -15.24 7.01 5.37
N ARG A 13 -15.60 7.17 6.65
CA ARG A 13 -16.97 7.44 7.11
C ARG A 13 -17.37 8.90 6.98
N ILE A 14 -16.43 9.83 6.94
CA ILE A 14 -16.74 11.26 6.76
C ILE A 14 -17.14 11.49 5.30
N PRO A 15 -18.34 12.06 5.02
CA PRO A 15 -18.76 12.35 3.67
C PRO A 15 -17.87 13.41 3.03
N TYR A 16 -17.54 13.22 1.76
CA TYR A 16 -16.76 14.19 1.00
C TYR A 16 -17.59 15.46 0.75
N LYS A 17 -16.94 16.61 0.97
CA LYS A 17 -17.41 17.93 0.58
C LYS A 17 -16.27 18.62 -0.16
N GLU A 18 -16.60 19.32 -1.23
CA GLU A 18 -15.61 20.08 -1.99
C GLU A 18 -14.96 21.15 -1.12
N GLY A 19 -13.65 21.36 -1.31
CA GLY A 19 -12.84 22.29 -0.52
C GLY A 19 -12.16 21.66 0.70
N PHE A 20 -11.54 22.52 1.51
CA PHE A 20 -10.88 22.11 2.75
C PHE A 20 -11.92 21.94 3.87
N GLY A 21 -11.97 20.75 4.48
CA GLY A 21 -12.97 20.45 5.49
C GLY A 21 -12.59 19.25 6.37
N ALA A 22 -13.56 18.76 7.13
CA ALA A 22 -13.35 17.68 8.11
C ALA A 22 -12.70 16.43 7.50
N LYS A 23 -13.02 16.10 6.23
CA LYS A 23 -12.43 14.95 5.55
C LYS A 23 -10.93 15.12 5.27
N GLN A 24 -10.50 16.30 4.85
CA GLN A 24 -9.08 16.60 4.60
C GLN A 24 -8.30 16.60 5.91
N VAL A 25 -8.86 17.16 6.98
CA VAL A 25 -8.25 17.13 8.31
C VAL A 25 -8.12 15.71 8.83
N ALA A 26 -9.18 14.89 8.69
CA ALA A 26 -9.13 13.48 9.07
C ALA A 26 -8.09 12.72 8.24
N TRP A 27 -7.99 12.99 6.94
CA TRP A 27 -7.00 12.38 6.06
C TRP A 27 -5.57 12.76 6.47
N MET A 28 -5.30 14.04 6.75
CA MET A 28 -4.00 14.50 7.26
C MET A 28 -3.67 13.87 8.61
N ALA A 29 -4.64 13.74 9.51
CA ALA A 29 -4.44 13.05 10.78
C ALA A 29 -4.09 11.57 10.55
N HIS A 30 -4.78 10.91 9.63
CA HIS A 30 -4.51 9.52 9.27
C HIS A 30 -3.12 9.34 8.66
N THR A 31 -2.71 10.19 7.73
CA THR A 31 -1.37 10.14 7.12
C THR A 31 -0.27 10.44 8.14
N ALA A 32 -0.50 11.34 9.10
CA ALA A 32 0.42 11.58 10.21
C ALA A 32 0.57 10.34 11.11
N ILE A 33 -0.53 9.66 11.44
CA ILE A 33 -0.50 8.42 12.22
C ILE A 33 0.27 7.32 11.48
N LEU A 34 0.07 7.18 10.18
CA LEU A 34 0.84 6.23 9.35
C LEU A 34 2.32 6.59 9.34
N GLY A 35 2.66 7.86 9.15
CA GLY A 35 4.04 8.35 9.21
C GLY A 35 4.70 8.02 10.54
N ALA A 36 3.99 8.21 11.67
CA ALA A 36 4.49 7.86 13.00
C ALA A 36 4.73 6.35 13.18
N VAL A 37 3.91 5.49 12.57
CA VAL A 37 4.10 4.04 12.61
C VAL A 37 5.26 3.58 11.72
N VAL A 38 5.51 4.29 10.62
CA VAL A 38 6.63 4.02 9.69
C VAL A 38 7.94 4.63 10.21
N ALA A 39 7.89 5.65 11.07
CA ALA A 39 9.04 6.38 11.59
C ALA A 39 10.17 5.49 12.19
N PRO A 40 9.91 4.37 12.88
CA PRO A 40 10.96 3.50 13.35
C PRO A 40 11.85 2.91 12.25
N LEU A 41 11.37 2.80 11.01
CA LEU A 41 12.20 2.37 9.87
C LEU A 41 13.30 3.38 9.54
N CYS A 42 13.16 4.64 9.95
CA CYS A 42 14.21 5.64 9.80
C CYS A 42 15.48 5.29 10.59
N PHE A 43 15.38 4.47 11.63
CA PHE A 43 16.54 4.01 12.42
C PHE A 43 17.43 3.02 11.66
N ILE A 44 16.98 2.46 10.53
CA ILE A 44 17.78 1.57 9.67
C ILE A 44 18.91 2.35 8.97
N GLY A 45 18.78 3.67 8.86
CA GLY A 45 19.81 4.58 8.34
C GLY A 45 19.30 5.52 7.26
N GLY A 46 19.56 6.81 7.43
CA GLY A 46 19.06 7.88 6.52
C GLY A 46 19.35 7.62 5.03
N PRO A 47 20.58 7.31 4.62
CA PRO A 47 20.89 7.05 3.20
C PRO A 47 20.15 5.84 2.61
N LEU A 48 19.90 4.81 3.42
CA LEU A 48 19.20 3.60 2.98
C LEU A 48 17.71 3.90 2.77
N VAL A 49 17.11 4.65 3.69
CA VAL A 49 15.70 5.07 3.63
C VAL A 49 15.45 5.97 2.42
N VAL A 50 16.36 6.91 2.14
CA VAL A 50 16.27 7.76 0.94
C VAL A 50 16.36 6.94 -0.34
N ARG A 51 17.24 5.92 -0.40
CA ARG A 51 17.30 5.01 -1.56
C ARG A 51 16.01 4.19 -1.69
N ALA A 52 15.48 3.68 -0.59
CA ALA A 52 14.22 2.95 -0.58
C ALA A 52 13.07 3.83 -1.10
N ALA A 53 13.03 5.10 -0.70
CA ALA A 53 12.05 6.07 -1.16
C ALA A 53 12.16 6.31 -2.67
N TRP A 54 13.38 6.50 -3.20
CA TRP A 54 13.59 6.67 -4.64
C TRP A 54 13.21 5.44 -5.47
N TYR A 55 13.56 4.24 -5.02
CA TYR A 55 13.14 3.01 -5.70
C TYR A 55 11.64 2.84 -5.65
N THR A 56 11.01 3.16 -4.52
CA THR A 56 9.54 3.11 -4.42
C THR A 56 8.90 4.12 -5.36
N ALA A 57 9.40 5.36 -5.44
CA ALA A 57 8.90 6.37 -6.36
C ALA A 57 9.00 5.92 -7.82
N GLY A 58 10.11 5.27 -8.20
CA GLY A 58 10.27 4.69 -9.54
C GLY A 58 9.29 3.54 -9.83
N VAL A 59 9.13 2.61 -8.88
CA VAL A 59 8.19 1.47 -9.01
C VAL A 59 6.75 1.96 -9.08
N VAL A 60 6.32 2.79 -8.13
CA VAL A 60 4.97 3.35 -8.06
C VAL A 60 4.67 4.20 -9.28
N GLY A 61 5.59 5.10 -9.67
CA GLY A 61 5.44 5.93 -10.85
C GLY A 61 5.35 5.11 -12.14
N GLY A 62 6.23 4.12 -12.30
CA GLY A 62 6.24 3.24 -13.46
C GLY A 62 4.98 2.37 -13.56
N LEU A 63 4.55 1.75 -12.46
CA LEU A 63 3.34 0.93 -12.42
C LEU A 63 2.09 1.78 -12.66
N SER A 64 1.97 2.95 -12.02
CA SER A 64 0.86 3.87 -12.28
C SER A 64 0.79 4.29 -13.75
N ALA A 65 1.93 4.57 -14.40
CA ALA A 65 1.97 4.88 -15.82
C ALA A 65 1.48 3.70 -16.69
N VAL A 66 1.89 2.47 -16.36
CA VAL A 66 1.40 1.27 -17.04
C VAL A 66 -0.11 1.09 -16.83
N ALA A 67 -0.61 1.31 -15.61
CA ALA A 67 -2.04 1.18 -15.30
C ALA A 67 -2.91 2.16 -16.08
N VAL A 68 -2.44 3.41 -16.24
CA VAL A 68 -3.11 4.46 -17.03
C VAL A 68 -3.14 4.09 -18.52
N CYS A 69 -2.08 3.50 -19.05
CA CYS A 69 -1.99 3.11 -20.45
C CYS A 69 -2.67 1.76 -20.76
N ALA A 70 -2.98 0.95 -19.75
CA ALA A 70 -3.51 -0.40 -19.96
C ALA A 70 -5.05 -0.41 -20.04
N PRO A 71 -5.65 -1.30 -20.86
CA PRO A 71 -7.11 -1.46 -20.93
C PRO A 71 -7.70 -1.84 -19.56
N SER A 72 -8.72 -1.11 -19.11
CA SER A 72 -9.28 -1.18 -17.75
C SER A 72 -10.00 -2.50 -17.43
N ASP A 73 -10.34 -3.33 -18.42
CA ASP A 73 -11.01 -4.61 -18.20
C ASP A 73 -10.07 -5.72 -17.71
N ARG A 74 -8.76 -5.59 -17.96
CA ARG A 74 -7.81 -6.68 -17.71
C ARG A 74 -7.31 -6.76 -16.28
N PHE A 75 -7.12 -5.64 -15.55
CA PHE A 75 -6.70 -5.74 -14.14
C PHE A 75 -7.89 -5.85 -13.18
N LEU A 76 -9.05 -5.27 -13.50
CA LEU A 76 -10.26 -5.42 -12.67
C LEU A 76 -10.71 -6.88 -12.49
N SER A 77 -10.44 -7.75 -13.48
CA SER A 77 -10.73 -9.18 -13.40
C SER A 77 -9.78 -9.97 -12.49
N ILE A 78 -8.63 -9.40 -12.10
CA ILE A 78 -7.61 -10.05 -11.26
C ILE A 78 -7.85 -9.78 -9.76
N GLY A 79 -8.91 -9.05 -9.39
CA GLY A 79 -9.25 -8.77 -7.98
C GLY A 79 -9.39 -10.04 -7.12
N GLY A 80 -9.94 -11.12 -7.69
CA GLY A 80 -10.08 -12.42 -7.00
C GLY A 80 -8.72 -13.05 -6.61
N PRO A 81 -7.83 -13.32 -7.57
CA PRO A 81 -6.47 -13.79 -7.27
C PRO A 81 -5.67 -12.86 -6.34
N LEU A 82 -5.81 -11.53 -6.48
CA LEU A 82 -5.15 -10.56 -5.59
C LEU A 82 -5.61 -10.70 -4.14
N ALA A 83 -6.93 -10.88 -3.91
CA ALA A 83 -7.47 -11.09 -2.57
C ALA A 83 -6.98 -12.40 -1.93
N VAL A 84 -6.87 -13.48 -2.72
CA VAL A 84 -6.29 -14.76 -2.25
C VAL A 84 -4.83 -14.57 -1.88
N GLY A 85 -4.05 -13.90 -2.74
CA GLY A 85 -2.66 -13.57 -2.45
C GLY A 85 -2.51 -12.74 -1.17
N LEU A 86 -3.41 -11.78 -0.93
CA LEU A 86 -3.37 -10.93 0.26
C LEU A 86 -3.54 -11.78 1.52
N GLY A 87 -4.47 -12.75 1.49
CA GLY A 87 -4.64 -13.72 2.58
C GLY A 87 -3.37 -14.53 2.85
N VAL A 88 -2.67 -14.97 1.80
CA VAL A 88 -1.40 -15.72 1.92
C VAL A 88 -0.28 -14.84 2.49
N VAL A 89 -0.15 -13.60 2.03
CA VAL A 89 0.86 -12.65 2.52
C VAL A 89 0.56 -12.27 3.97
N PHE A 90 -0.71 -12.11 4.33
CA PHE A 90 -1.14 -11.82 5.69
C PHE A 90 -0.86 -13.01 6.64
N ALA A 91 -1.23 -14.23 6.23
CA ALA A 91 -0.95 -15.44 7.00
C ALA A 91 0.56 -15.67 7.18
N SER A 92 1.37 -15.41 6.15
CA SER A 92 2.83 -15.51 6.26
C SER A 92 3.45 -14.42 7.13
N SER A 93 2.88 -13.21 7.13
CA SER A 93 3.29 -12.13 8.03
C SER A 93 2.97 -12.44 9.50
N LEU A 94 1.82 -13.08 9.77
CA LEU A 94 1.50 -13.55 11.13
C LEU A 94 2.39 -14.72 11.53
N GLY A 95 2.59 -15.70 10.63
CA GLY A 95 3.42 -16.87 10.90
C GLY A 95 4.89 -16.52 11.18
N SER A 96 5.44 -15.50 10.52
CA SER A 96 6.81 -15.04 10.76
C SER A 96 7.00 -14.32 12.11
N MET A 97 5.91 -13.89 12.78
CA MET A 97 5.99 -13.37 14.16
C MET A 97 6.16 -14.47 15.20
N PHE A 98 5.67 -15.69 14.91
CA PHE A 98 5.74 -16.83 15.83
C PHE A 98 6.88 -17.80 15.51
N LEU A 99 7.40 -17.78 14.28
CA LEU A 99 8.46 -18.68 13.83
C LEU A 99 9.77 -17.92 13.60
N PRO A 100 10.87 -18.31 14.26
CA PRO A 100 12.17 -17.67 14.05
C PRO A 100 12.60 -17.75 12.58
N PRO A 101 13.14 -16.65 12.01
CA PRO A 101 13.63 -16.63 10.63
C PRO A 101 14.86 -17.54 10.41
N THR A 102 15.40 -18.15 11.47
CA THR A 102 16.48 -19.15 11.42
C THR A 102 16.00 -20.55 11.02
N THR A 103 14.70 -20.82 11.12
CA THR A 103 14.11 -22.10 10.68
C THR A 103 13.79 -22.05 9.18
N ALA A 104 13.89 -23.18 8.46
CA ALA A 104 13.57 -23.22 7.02
C ALA A 104 12.14 -22.72 6.73
N LEU A 105 11.19 -23.05 7.61
CA LEU A 105 9.82 -22.57 7.52
C LEU A 105 9.72 -21.06 7.80
N GLY A 106 10.35 -20.57 8.86
CA GLY A 106 10.36 -19.15 9.20
C GLY A 106 11.06 -18.27 8.14
N ALA A 107 12.16 -18.74 7.56
CA ALA A 107 12.84 -18.08 6.44
C ALA A 107 11.96 -18.04 5.19
N GLY A 108 11.25 -19.14 4.90
CA GLY A 108 10.29 -19.22 3.80
C GLY A 108 9.12 -18.26 3.97
N LEU A 109 8.51 -18.22 5.17
CA LEU A 109 7.45 -17.28 5.50
C LEU A 109 7.91 -15.83 5.45
N TYR A 110 9.12 -15.53 5.95
CA TYR A 110 9.69 -14.20 5.87
C TYR A 110 9.90 -13.78 4.40
N SER A 111 10.50 -14.64 3.57
CA SER A 111 10.70 -14.38 2.14
C SER A 111 9.38 -14.15 1.41
N LEU A 112 8.38 -15.02 1.64
CA LEU A 112 7.04 -14.87 1.07
C LEU A 112 6.37 -13.57 1.55
N SER A 113 6.49 -13.27 2.83
CA SER A 113 5.94 -12.09 3.45
C SER A 113 6.59 -10.81 2.98
N VAL A 114 7.82 -10.82 2.42
CA VAL A 114 8.57 -9.64 1.95
C VAL A 114 8.53 -9.53 0.42
N TYR A 115 8.99 -10.54 -0.30
CA TYR A 115 9.04 -10.55 -1.77
C TYR A 115 7.67 -10.84 -2.39
N GLY A 116 6.95 -11.84 -1.86
CA GLY A 116 5.61 -12.20 -2.35
C GLY A 116 4.63 -11.04 -2.16
N GLY A 117 4.66 -10.41 -0.98
CA GLY A 117 3.83 -9.24 -0.75
C GLY A 117 4.29 -8.00 -1.54
N LEU A 118 5.58 -7.84 -1.88
CA LEU A 118 6.02 -6.73 -2.76
C LEU A 118 5.37 -6.84 -4.14
N LEU A 119 5.38 -8.05 -4.72
CA LEU A 119 4.72 -8.35 -5.99
C LEU A 119 3.21 -8.12 -5.88
N LEU A 120 2.61 -8.61 -4.79
CA LEU A 120 1.19 -8.45 -4.52
C LEU A 120 0.76 -6.98 -4.44
N PHE A 121 1.43 -6.16 -3.62
CA PHE A 121 1.07 -4.74 -3.48
C PHE A 121 1.38 -3.95 -4.75
N SER A 122 2.37 -4.36 -5.53
CA SER A 122 2.59 -3.82 -6.89
C SER A 122 1.40 -4.13 -7.81
N GLY A 123 0.83 -5.33 -7.69
CA GLY A 123 -0.41 -5.73 -8.38
C GLY A 123 -1.63 -4.95 -7.88
N PHE A 124 -1.77 -4.75 -6.56
CA PHE A 124 -2.84 -3.94 -5.99
C PHE A 124 -2.77 -2.50 -6.47
N LEU A 125 -1.58 -1.92 -6.55
CA LEU A 125 -1.41 -0.58 -7.09
C LEU A 125 -1.92 -0.46 -8.53
N LEU A 126 -1.62 -1.45 -9.39
CA LEU A 126 -2.18 -1.50 -10.75
C LEU A 126 -3.71 -1.62 -10.74
N TYR A 127 -4.23 -2.55 -9.94
CA TYR A 127 -5.66 -2.81 -9.80
C TYR A 127 -6.42 -1.57 -9.32
N ASP A 128 -5.96 -0.96 -8.23
CA ASP A 128 -6.61 0.18 -7.59
C ASP A 128 -6.48 1.44 -8.45
N THR A 129 -5.36 1.64 -9.15
CA THR A 129 -5.24 2.73 -10.13
C THR A 129 -6.29 2.60 -11.22
N GLN A 130 -6.45 1.41 -11.82
CA GLN A 130 -7.48 1.20 -12.85
C GLN A 130 -8.90 1.31 -12.31
N ARG A 131 -9.14 0.80 -11.11
CA ARG A 131 -10.44 0.91 -10.42
C ARG A 131 -10.84 2.36 -10.19
N ILE A 132 -9.88 3.22 -9.80
CA ILE A 132 -10.10 4.65 -9.58
C ILE A 132 -10.40 5.37 -10.89
N ILE A 133 -9.63 5.08 -11.96
CA ILE A 133 -9.86 5.64 -13.29
C ILE A 133 -11.26 5.27 -13.79
N ARG A 134 -11.62 3.98 -13.74
CA ARG A 134 -12.94 3.52 -14.19
C ARG A 134 -14.07 4.09 -13.33
N ALA A 135 -13.85 4.19 -12.02
CA ALA A 135 -14.82 4.81 -11.13
C ALA A 135 -15.02 6.30 -11.43
N ALA A 136 -14.00 7.00 -11.93
CA ALA A 136 -14.10 8.38 -12.38
C ALA A 136 -14.77 8.49 -13.77
N GLU A 137 -14.49 7.58 -14.70
CA GLU A 137 -15.08 7.57 -16.05
C GLU A 137 -16.58 7.23 -16.05
N VAL A 138 -17.00 6.28 -15.20
CA VAL A 138 -18.39 5.78 -15.13
C VAL A 138 -19.23 6.61 -14.16
N TYR A 139 -18.63 7.60 -13.48
CA TYR A 139 -19.31 8.38 -12.47
C TYR A 139 -20.49 9.17 -13.06
N PRO A 140 -21.75 8.92 -12.63
CA PRO A 140 -22.90 9.53 -13.27
C PRO A 140 -23.03 11.02 -12.89
N LEU A 141 -23.40 11.84 -13.88
CA LEU A 141 -23.66 13.28 -13.73
C LEU A 141 -24.70 13.62 -12.64
N TYR A 142 -25.60 12.67 -12.33
CA TYR A 142 -26.65 12.80 -11.30
C TYR A 142 -26.48 11.75 -10.20
N ALA A 143 -25.27 11.62 -9.64
CA ALA A 143 -25.06 10.79 -8.46
C ALA A 143 -25.59 11.49 -7.19
N PRO A 144 -26.26 10.75 -6.28
CA PRO A 144 -26.75 11.31 -5.00
C PRO A 144 -25.63 11.74 -4.04
N HIS A 145 -24.39 11.28 -4.24
CA HIS A 145 -23.23 11.64 -3.45
C HIS A 145 -22.03 11.94 -4.34
N PRO A 146 -21.33 13.08 -4.13
CA PRO A 146 -20.19 13.49 -4.94
C PRO A 146 -19.07 12.43 -4.95
N TYR A 147 -18.35 12.33 -6.06
CA TYR A 147 -17.21 11.42 -6.17
C TYR A 147 -16.20 11.78 -5.08
N ASP A 148 -15.71 10.76 -4.40
CA ASP A 148 -14.86 10.93 -3.22
C ASP A 148 -13.40 10.59 -3.57
N PRO A 149 -12.62 11.57 -4.06
CA PRO A 149 -11.24 11.33 -4.47
C PRO A 149 -10.35 10.96 -3.29
N VAL A 150 -10.68 11.43 -2.07
CA VAL A 150 -9.90 11.12 -0.87
C VAL A 150 -10.03 9.62 -0.58
N ASN A 151 -11.25 9.09 -0.53
CA ASN A 151 -11.46 7.66 -0.31
C ASN A 151 -10.88 6.80 -1.43
N ALA A 152 -10.98 7.25 -2.68
CA ALA A 152 -10.36 6.59 -3.83
C ALA A 152 -8.83 6.50 -3.66
N SER A 153 -8.17 7.60 -3.27
CA SER A 153 -6.71 7.62 -3.08
C SER A 153 -6.20 6.78 -1.90
N ILE A 154 -7.09 6.34 -1.00
CA ILE A 154 -6.69 5.62 0.22
C ILE A 154 -5.95 4.32 -0.10
N SER A 155 -6.46 3.55 -1.06
CA SER A 155 -5.85 2.27 -1.42
C SER A 155 -4.47 2.46 -2.07
N ILE A 156 -4.34 3.40 -3.02
CA ILE A 156 -3.06 3.69 -3.68
C ILE A 156 -1.98 4.08 -2.68
N TYR A 157 -2.28 4.95 -1.71
CA TYR A 157 -1.24 5.34 -0.74
C TYR A 157 -0.88 4.17 0.19
N LEU A 158 -1.85 3.32 0.57
CA LEU A 158 -1.57 2.15 1.41
C LEU A 158 -0.67 1.16 0.69
N ASP A 159 -0.91 0.90 -0.60
CA ASP A 159 -0.04 0.07 -1.43
C ASP A 159 1.35 0.69 -1.55
N THR A 160 1.44 2.00 -1.76
CA THR A 160 2.70 2.74 -1.82
C THR A 160 3.52 2.58 -0.54
N ILE A 161 2.89 2.73 0.64
CA ILE A 161 3.55 2.54 1.93
C ILE A 161 3.99 1.08 2.11
N ASN A 162 3.14 0.12 1.74
CA ASN A 162 3.48 -1.30 1.84
C ASN A 162 4.69 -1.66 0.95
N ILE A 163 4.71 -1.19 -0.29
CA ILE A 163 5.85 -1.33 -1.21
C ILE A 163 7.11 -0.70 -0.60
N PHE A 164 7.00 0.52 -0.07
CA PHE A 164 8.12 1.22 0.56
C PHE A 164 8.73 0.44 1.73
N ILE A 165 7.91 -0.03 2.67
CA ILE A 165 8.37 -0.79 3.84
C ILE A 165 9.13 -2.04 3.37
N ARG A 166 8.63 -2.74 2.36
CA ARG A 166 9.23 -3.97 1.83
C ARG A 166 10.56 -3.69 1.16
N ILE A 167 10.64 -2.65 0.33
CA ILE A 167 11.90 -2.23 -0.28
C ILE A 167 12.92 -1.84 0.79
N ALA A 168 12.50 -1.08 1.81
CA ALA A 168 13.38 -0.70 2.92
C ALA A 168 13.92 -1.92 3.66
N VAL A 169 13.07 -2.91 3.97
CA VAL A 169 13.47 -4.17 4.61
C VAL A 169 14.40 -5.01 3.73
N ILE A 170 14.16 -5.08 2.41
CA ILE A 170 15.03 -5.78 1.45
C ILE A 170 16.42 -5.12 1.42
N LEU A 171 16.47 -3.79 1.37
CA LEU A 171 17.74 -3.06 1.37
C LEU A 171 18.49 -3.22 2.71
N ALA A 172 17.77 -3.19 3.84
CA ALA A 172 18.33 -3.39 5.18
C ALA A 172 18.96 -4.78 5.32
N SER A 173 18.24 -5.83 4.90
CA SER A 173 18.70 -7.22 4.97
C SER A 173 19.82 -7.53 3.98
N GLY A 174 19.83 -6.91 2.80
CA GLY A 174 20.91 -7.02 1.82
C GLY A 174 22.21 -6.33 2.25
N GLY A 175 22.12 -5.20 2.96
CA GLY A 175 23.28 -4.49 3.50
C GLY A 175 23.97 -5.23 4.65
N SER A 176 23.19 -5.92 5.49
CA SER A 176 23.71 -6.67 6.64
C SER A 176 24.43 -7.98 6.26
N ARG A 177 24.25 -8.47 5.03
CA ARG A 177 24.90 -9.70 4.51
C ARG A 177 26.26 -9.43 3.84
N LYS A 178 26.63 -8.15 3.68
CA LYS A 178 27.88 -7.69 3.05
C LYS A 178 28.96 -7.23 4.07
N LYS A 179 28.71 -7.45 5.36
CA LYS A 179 29.71 -7.37 6.44
C LYS A 179 29.92 -8.76 7.00
#